data_AF-A0A3B8MX08-F1
#
_entry.id   AF-A0A3B8MX08-F1
#
_cell.length_a   1.000
_cell.length_b   1.000
_cell.length_c   1.000
_cell.angle_alpha   90.00
_cell.angle_beta   90.00
_cell.angle_gamma   90.00
#
_symmetry.space_group_name_H-M   'P 1'
#
loop_
_entity.id
_entity.type
_entity.pdbx_description
1 polymer ?
#
loop_
_entity_poly.entity_id
_entity_poly.type
_entity_poly.pdbx_seq_one_letter_code
_entity_poly.pdbx_strand_id
1 'polypeptide(L)'
;MKNKILKIAVVYLIIFIMIFGGITSAYAYDKIHVVSKGESLYLIAKWYGSDVNSIKQANGKWSDLIYPGEKLVVPVNENSDYYNYLVDRYLIAKMIYAEARGESFEGQVAVGAVILNRVKSGIFPNTVAGVIYQPDAFEPVTNGEFFNHEPDLTAFKAADAALA
;
A
#
# COMPACT_ATOMS: atom_id res chain seq x y z
N MET A 1 -30.42 4.53 46.36
CA MET A 1 -30.42 5.34 45.12
C MET A 1 -29.12 5.22 44.32
N LYS A 2 -27.94 5.32 44.96
CA LYS A 2 -26.61 5.17 44.30
C LYS A 2 -26.47 3.93 43.40
N ASN A 3 -26.95 2.77 43.83
CA ASN A 3 -26.81 1.51 43.07
C ASN A 3 -27.69 1.47 41.81
N LYS A 4 -28.81 2.21 41.77
CA LYS A 4 -29.66 2.31 40.57
C LYS A 4 -29.01 3.23 39.53
N ILE A 5 -28.43 4.34 39.97
CA ILE A 5 -27.71 5.29 39.11
C ILE A 5 -26.46 4.63 38.52
N LEU A 6 -25.72 3.86 39.33
CA LEU A 6 -24.55 3.12 38.85
C LEU A 6 -24.92 2.09 37.78
N LYS A 7 -26.00 1.34 37.96
CA LYS A 7 -26.48 0.36 36.97
C LYS A 7 -26.90 1.03 35.66
N ILE A 8 -27.58 2.19 35.73
CA ILE A 8 -27.99 2.95 34.55
C ILE A 8 -26.76 3.49 33.80
N ALA A 9 -25.78 4.05 34.51
CA ALA A 9 -24.54 4.54 33.91
C ALA A 9 -23.73 3.42 33.23
N VAL A 10 -23.68 2.22 33.83
CA VAL A 10 -23.02 1.05 33.23
C VAL A 10 -23.74 0.60 31.95
N VAL A 11 -25.08 0.63 31.92
CA VAL A 11 -25.85 0.28 30.72
C VAL A 11 -25.60 1.29 29.59
N TYR A 12 -25.56 2.59 29.87
CA TYR A 12 -25.23 3.60 28.86
C TYR A 12 -23.78 3.51 28.37
N LEU A 13 -22.83 3.18 29.25
CA LEU A 13 -21.45 2.95 28.87
C LEU A 13 -21.32 1.73 27.93
N ILE A 14 -22.03 0.64 28.23
CA ILE A 14 -22.05 -0.56 27.38
C ILE A 14 -22.71 -0.26 26.03
N ILE A 15 -23.82 0.47 26.00
CA ILE A 15 -24.49 0.88 24.75
C ILE A 15 -23.59 1.82 23.95
N PHE A 16 -22.86 2.74 24.59
CA PHE A 16 -21.88 3.60 23.94
C PHE A 16 -20.75 2.77 23.32
N ILE A 17 -20.23 1.76 24.04
CA ILE A 17 -19.22 0.83 23.53
C ILE A 17 -19.78 -0.04 22.39
N MET A 18 -21.06 -0.46 22.42
CA MET A 18 -21.64 -1.25 21.33
C MET A 18 -21.93 -0.41 20.06
N ILE A 19 -22.29 0.87 20.22
CA ILE A 19 -22.58 1.79 19.11
C ILE A 19 -21.28 2.36 18.50
N PHE A 20 -20.26 2.62 19.32
CA PHE A 20 -18.97 3.18 18.88
C PHE A 20 -17.83 2.14 18.78
N GLY A 21 -18.05 0.90 19.21
CA GLY A 21 -17.02 -0.15 19.27
C GLY A 21 -17.19 -1.27 18.24
N GLY A 22 -18.15 -1.19 17.31
CA GLY A 22 -18.10 -1.97 16.06
C GLY A 22 -17.29 -1.20 15.03
N ILE A 23 -16.42 -1.76 14.20
CA ILE A 23 -16.16 -3.14 13.82
C ILE A 23 -14.68 -3.09 13.41
N THR A 24 -13.76 -3.64 14.21
CA THR A 24 -12.43 -3.87 13.64
C THR A 24 -12.56 -5.08 12.74
N SER A 25 -12.79 -4.83 11.44
CA SER A 25 -12.35 -5.78 10.43
C SER A 25 -10.89 -6.05 10.78
N ALA A 26 -10.58 -7.27 11.20
CA ALA A 26 -9.22 -7.67 11.47
C ALA A 26 -8.49 -7.63 10.13
N TYR A 27 -7.86 -6.49 9.82
CA TYR A 27 -6.93 -6.41 8.71
C TYR A 27 -5.81 -7.38 9.03
N ALA A 28 -5.61 -8.36 8.15
CA ALA A 28 -4.67 -9.44 8.38
C ALA A 28 -3.21 -8.94 8.33
N TYR A 29 -2.99 -7.72 7.85
CA TYR A 29 -1.68 -7.12 7.72
C TYR A 29 -1.75 -5.59 7.57
N ASP A 30 -0.77 -4.90 8.16
CA ASP A 30 -0.61 -3.44 8.11
C ASP A 30 0.61 -3.06 7.24
N LYS A 31 0.40 -2.33 6.14
CA LYS A 31 1.50 -1.70 5.38
C LYS A 31 1.81 -0.33 5.97
N ILE A 32 3.08 0.01 6.14
CA ILE A 32 3.49 1.38 6.49
C ILE A 32 3.89 2.09 5.20
N HIS A 33 3.22 3.18 4.88
CA HIS A 33 3.54 4.05 3.74
C HIS A 33 4.00 5.42 4.22
N VAL A 34 5.05 5.96 3.61
CA VAL A 34 5.55 7.31 3.87
C VAL A 34 5.02 8.25 2.80
N VAL A 35 4.19 9.21 3.19
CA VAL A 35 3.52 10.12 2.27
C VAL A 35 4.53 10.95 1.49
N SER A 36 4.42 10.95 0.16
CA SER A 36 5.18 11.80 -0.75
C SER A 36 4.42 13.08 -1.11
N LYS A 37 5.15 14.05 -1.65
CA LYS A 37 4.56 15.33 -2.09
C LYS A 37 3.55 15.10 -3.23
N GLY A 38 2.32 15.58 -3.04
CA GLY A 38 1.25 15.54 -4.05
C GLY A 38 0.31 14.33 -3.92
N GLU A 39 0.49 13.50 -2.90
CA GLU A 39 -0.37 12.34 -2.64
C GLU A 39 -1.65 12.72 -1.90
N SER A 40 -2.63 11.82 -1.98
CA SER A 40 -3.87 11.90 -1.22
C SER A 40 -4.19 10.53 -0.62
N LEU A 41 -4.99 10.49 0.45
CA LEU A 41 -5.47 9.22 1.01
C LEU A 41 -6.17 8.36 -0.03
N TYR A 42 -6.87 8.98 -1.00
CA TYR A 42 -7.52 8.26 -2.08
C TYR A 42 -6.51 7.52 -2.98
N LEU A 43 -5.41 8.18 -3.36
CA LEU A 43 -4.36 7.54 -4.17
C LEU A 43 -3.70 6.40 -3.39
N ILE A 44 -3.37 6.63 -2.13
CA ILE A 44 -2.74 5.64 -1.25
C ILE A 44 -3.66 4.43 -1.05
N ALA A 45 -4.93 4.66 -0.73
CA ALA A 45 -5.94 3.61 -0.61
C ALA A 45 -6.02 2.77 -1.89
N LYS A 46 -6.08 3.45 -3.04
CA LYS A 46 -6.11 2.80 -4.36
C LYS A 46 -4.85 1.98 -4.66
N TRP A 47 -3.68 2.47 -4.27
CA TRP A 47 -2.42 1.76 -4.52
C TRP A 47 -2.29 0.46 -3.74
N TYR A 48 -2.78 0.44 -2.49
CA TYR A 48 -2.66 -0.71 -1.60
C TYR A 48 -3.92 -1.58 -1.54
N GLY A 49 -5.01 -1.18 -2.20
CA GLY A 49 -6.29 -1.90 -2.10
C GLY A 49 -6.96 -1.74 -0.75
N SER A 50 -6.70 -0.62 -0.08
CA SER A 50 -7.34 -0.22 1.17
C SER A 50 -8.54 0.69 0.89
N ASP A 51 -9.28 1.01 1.94
CA ASP A 51 -10.30 2.05 1.94
C ASP A 51 -9.80 3.30 2.69
N VAL A 52 -10.23 4.49 2.25
CA VAL A 52 -9.81 5.77 2.85
C VAL A 52 -10.23 5.88 4.31
N ASN A 53 -11.45 5.47 4.65
CA ASN A 53 -11.93 5.53 6.03
C ASN A 53 -11.18 4.54 6.92
N SER A 54 -10.74 3.42 6.35
CA SER A 54 -9.93 2.42 7.03
C SER A 54 -8.54 2.96 7.39
N ILE A 55 -7.88 3.63 6.44
CA ILE A 55 -6.61 4.32 6.69
C ILE A 55 -6.81 5.40 7.76
N LYS A 56 -7.88 6.20 7.66
CA LYS A 56 -8.17 7.24 8.64
C LYS A 56 -8.34 6.68 10.04
N GLN A 57 -9.15 5.63 10.19
CA GLN A 57 -9.37 4.96 11.47
C GLN A 57 -8.07 4.39 12.04
N ALA A 58 -7.28 3.69 11.22
CA ALA A 58 -6.02 3.09 11.65
C ALA A 58 -4.97 4.13 12.10
N ASN A 59 -5.05 5.36 11.61
CA ASN A 59 -4.12 6.45 11.95
C ASN A 59 -4.72 7.52 12.88
N GLY A 60 -5.92 7.30 13.42
CA GLY A 60 -6.59 8.27 14.31
C GLY A 60 -6.93 9.61 13.63
N LYS A 61 -7.15 9.61 12.31
CA LYS A 61 -7.38 10.82 11.50
C LYS A 61 -8.86 11.05 11.27
N TRP A 62 -9.31 12.28 11.46
CA TRP A 62 -10.70 12.69 11.21
C TRP A 62 -10.89 13.32 9.82
N SER A 63 -9.82 13.91 9.27
CA SER A 63 -9.81 14.54 7.95
C SER A 63 -8.94 13.75 6.96
N ASP A 64 -9.01 14.13 5.69
CA ASP A 64 -8.21 13.53 4.62
C ASP A 64 -6.84 14.21 4.47
N LEU A 65 -6.52 15.15 5.36
CA LEU A 65 -5.29 15.92 5.33
C LEU A 65 -4.11 15.06 5.75
N ILE A 66 -3.12 15.00 4.87
CA ILE A 66 -1.85 14.30 5.06
C ILE A 66 -0.69 15.20 4.68
N TYR A 67 0.47 14.97 5.30
CA TYR A 67 1.67 15.75 5.06
C TYR A 67 2.80 14.89 4.49
N PRO A 68 3.60 15.42 3.55
CA PRO A 68 4.80 14.72 3.09
C PRO A 68 5.70 14.32 4.28
N GLY A 69 6.17 13.07 4.28
CA GLY A 69 6.94 12.44 5.36
C GLY A 69 6.09 11.74 6.44
N GLU A 70 4.76 11.90 6.42
CA GLU A 70 3.87 11.23 7.36
C GLU A 70 3.88 9.70 7.14
N LYS A 71 4.04 8.93 8.20
CA LYS A 71 3.91 7.46 8.17
C LYS A 71 2.45 7.09 8.39
N LEU A 72 1.84 6.44 7.41
CA LEU A 72 0.48 5.93 7.47
C LEU A 72 0.48 4.42 7.59
N VAL A 73 -0.26 3.90 8.56
CA VAL A 73 -0.72 2.52 8.59
C VAL A 73 -1.82 2.37 7.53
N VAL A 74 -1.61 1.49 6.57
CA VAL A 74 -2.53 1.20 5.47
C VAL A 74 -3.03 -0.23 5.64
N PRO A 75 -4.24 -0.41 6.19
CA PRO A 75 -4.79 -1.74 6.43
C PRO A 75 -5.21 -2.41 5.11
N VAL A 76 -4.80 -3.66 4.89
CA VAL A 76 -5.07 -4.37 3.63
C VAL A 76 -5.69 -5.74 3.85
N ASN A 77 -6.46 -6.22 2.86
CA ASN A 77 -7.05 -7.55 2.87
C ASN A 77 -6.36 -8.43 1.82
N GLU A 78 -5.55 -9.39 2.28
CA GLU A 78 -4.65 -10.17 1.42
C GLU A 78 -5.35 -11.27 0.59
N ASN A 79 -6.62 -11.56 0.86
CA ASN A 79 -7.31 -12.73 0.31
C ASN A 79 -8.01 -12.49 -1.04
N SER A 80 -7.42 -11.71 -1.94
CA SER A 80 -8.01 -11.50 -3.27
C SER A 80 -6.98 -11.44 -4.40
N ASP A 81 -7.34 -11.95 -5.58
CA ASP A 81 -6.54 -11.79 -6.80
C ASP A 81 -6.27 -10.31 -7.12
N TYR A 82 -7.21 -9.44 -6.76
CA TYR A 82 -7.05 -8.00 -6.86
C TYR A 82 -5.93 -7.48 -5.93
N TYR A 83 -5.81 -8.02 -4.72
CA TYR A 83 -4.71 -7.68 -3.82
C TYR A 83 -3.36 -8.12 -4.39
N ASN A 84 -3.25 -9.34 -4.92
CA ASN A 84 -2.02 -9.80 -5.58
C ASN A 84 -1.64 -8.89 -6.75
N TYR A 85 -2.61 -8.50 -7.59
CA TYR A 85 -2.41 -7.52 -8.66
C TYR A 85 -1.88 -6.18 -8.14
N LEU A 86 -2.44 -5.66 -7.04
CA LEU A 86 -2.02 -4.38 -6.46
C LEU A 86 -0.62 -4.44 -5.85
N VAL A 87 -0.27 -5.55 -5.19
CA VAL A 87 1.08 -5.79 -4.67
C VAL A 87 2.09 -5.86 -5.80
N ASP A 88 1.81 -6.64 -6.85
CA ASP A 88 2.66 -6.75 -8.03
C ASP A 88 2.83 -5.39 -8.73
N ARG A 89 1.72 -4.67 -8.94
CA ARG A 89 1.71 -3.32 -9.47
C ARG A 89 2.56 -2.35 -8.65
N TYR A 90 2.44 -2.40 -7.33
CA TYR A 90 3.25 -1.56 -6.43
C TYR A 90 4.73 -1.91 -6.52
N LEU A 91 5.09 -3.19 -6.49
CA LEU A 91 6.49 -3.62 -6.59
C LEU A 91 7.10 -3.24 -7.94
N ILE A 92 6.36 -3.42 -9.04
CA ILE A 92 6.79 -2.98 -10.37
C ILE A 92 6.97 -1.46 -10.41
N ALA A 93 6.00 -0.68 -9.91
CA ALA A 93 6.12 0.77 -9.86
C ALA A 93 7.32 1.22 -9.02
N LYS A 94 7.53 0.60 -7.86
CA LYS A 94 8.67 0.89 -6.97
C LYS A 94 9.99 0.59 -7.67
N MET A 95 10.08 -0.53 -8.38
CA MET A 95 11.28 -0.89 -9.13
C MET A 95 11.52 0.06 -10.32
N ILE A 96 10.48 0.40 -11.09
CA ILE A 96 10.57 1.39 -12.18
C ILE A 96 11.08 2.73 -11.65
N TYR A 97 10.55 3.19 -10.51
CA TYR A 97 11.02 4.42 -9.90
C TYR A 97 12.49 4.33 -9.49
N ALA A 98 12.91 3.20 -8.93
CA ALA A 98 14.28 3.03 -8.47
C ALA A 98 15.29 2.90 -9.63
N GLU A 99 14.92 2.26 -10.73
CA GLU A 99 15.79 1.97 -11.88
C GLU A 99 15.77 3.05 -12.98
N ALA A 100 14.63 3.72 -13.17
CA ALA A 100 14.37 4.54 -14.34
C ALA A 100 13.74 5.90 -14.02
N ARG A 101 13.86 6.38 -12.77
CA ARG A 101 13.45 7.76 -12.45
C ARG A 101 14.31 8.74 -13.25
N GLY A 102 13.64 9.61 -14.00
CA GLY A 102 14.27 10.60 -14.87
C GLY A 102 14.38 10.16 -16.33
N GLU A 103 14.11 8.90 -16.63
CA GLU A 103 14.03 8.37 -17.99
C GLU A 103 12.71 8.75 -18.67
N SER A 104 12.66 8.56 -20.00
CA SER A 104 11.43 8.71 -20.78
C SER A 104 10.33 7.79 -20.23
N PHE A 105 9.06 8.17 -20.43
CA PHE A 105 7.93 7.33 -20.01
C PHE A 105 8.00 5.93 -20.65
N GLU A 106 8.42 5.86 -21.92
CA GLU A 106 8.63 4.58 -22.61
C GLU A 106 9.75 3.75 -21.99
N GLY A 107 10.86 4.38 -21.57
CA GLY A 107 11.94 3.71 -20.84
C GLY A 107 11.48 3.15 -19.49
N GLN A 108 10.65 3.89 -18.77
CA GLN A 108 10.02 3.43 -17.53
C GLN A 108 9.09 2.22 -17.77
N VAL A 109 8.28 2.26 -18.82
CA VAL A 109 7.43 1.12 -19.23
C VAL A 109 8.29 -0.09 -19.60
N ALA A 110 9.41 0.11 -20.28
CA ALA A 110 10.32 -0.96 -20.68
C ALA A 110 10.92 -1.70 -19.47
N VAL A 111 11.29 -0.99 -18.39
CA VAL A 111 11.74 -1.64 -17.14
C VAL A 111 10.64 -2.52 -16.55
N GLY A 112 9.40 -2.02 -16.50
CA GLY A 112 8.25 -2.83 -16.08
C GLY A 112 8.04 -4.08 -16.95
N ALA A 113 8.16 -3.93 -18.27
CA ALA A 113 8.06 -5.04 -19.22
C ALA A 113 9.16 -6.08 -19.01
N VAL A 114 10.39 -5.69 -18.69
CA VAL A 114 11.49 -6.64 -18.37
C VAL A 114 11.13 -7.50 -17.17
N ILE A 115 10.60 -6.92 -16.09
CA ILE A 115 10.16 -7.67 -14.91
C ILE A 115 9.10 -8.70 -15.31
N LEU A 116 8.08 -8.29 -16.06
CA LEU A 116 6.99 -9.16 -16.49
C LEU A 116 7.46 -10.24 -17.48
N ASN A 117 8.43 -9.94 -18.34
CA ASN A 117 9.04 -10.91 -19.24
C ASN A 117 9.81 -11.98 -18.46
N ARG A 118 10.54 -11.60 -17.40
CA ARG A 118 11.19 -12.55 -16.50
C ARG A 118 10.15 -13.46 -15.87
N VAL A 119 9.09 -12.91 -15.28
CA VAL A 119 7.98 -13.69 -14.68
C VAL A 119 7.38 -14.70 -15.67
N LYS A 120 7.15 -14.30 -16.94
CA LYS A 120 6.54 -15.13 -17.98
C LYS A 120 7.48 -16.17 -18.60
N SER A 121 8.79 -16.01 -18.45
CA SER A 121 9.79 -16.79 -19.21
C SER A 121 9.84 -18.28 -18.86
N GLY A 122 9.42 -18.67 -17.65
CA GLY A 122 9.65 -20.01 -17.11
C GLY A 122 11.11 -20.32 -16.70
N ILE A 123 12.04 -19.38 -16.90
CA ILE A 123 13.47 -19.50 -16.51
C ILE A 123 13.73 -18.76 -15.19
N PHE A 124 13.09 -17.61 -15.01
CA PHE A 124 13.15 -16.82 -13.78
C PHE A 124 12.02 -17.23 -12.81
N PRO A 125 12.04 -16.76 -11.55
CA PRO A 125 10.91 -16.92 -10.65
C PRO A 125 9.60 -16.47 -11.28
N ASN A 126 8.52 -17.18 -10.98
CA ASN A 126 7.19 -16.98 -11.59
C ASN A 126 6.31 -15.97 -10.83
N THR A 127 6.91 -15.11 -10.01
CA THR A 127 6.22 -14.04 -9.27
C THR A 127 7.02 -12.75 -9.39
N VAL A 128 6.34 -11.60 -9.37
CA VAL A 128 6.99 -10.29 -9.44
C VAL A 128 7.96 -10.10 -8.29
N ALA A 129 7.54 -10.42 -7.06
CA ALA A 129 8.41 -10.38 -5.89
C ALA A 129 9.64 -11.29 -6.05
N GLY A 130 9.44 -12.52 -6.56
CA GLY A 130 10.54 -13.46 -6.80
C GLY A 130 11.56 -12.92 -7.80
N VAL A 131 11.10 -12.25 -8.87
CA VAL A 131 11.99 -11.61 -9.86
C VAL A 131 12.72 -10.41 -9.26
N ILE A 132 12.00 -9.53 -8.55
CA ILE A 132 12.56 -8.29 -7.97
C ILE A 132 13.59 -8.59 -6.88
N TYR A 133 13.30 -9.53 -5.99
CA TYR A 133 14.18 -9.87 -4.86
C TYR A 133 15.20 -10.95 -5.19
N GLN A 134 15.31 -11.37 -6.45
CA GLN A 134 16.36 -12.29 -6.86
C GLN A 134 17.73 -11.61 -6.59
N PRO A 135 18.68 -12.31 -5.95
CA PRO A 135 20.00 -11.74 -5.66
C PRO A 135 20.66 -11.15 -6.90
N ASP A 136 21.16 -9.92 -6.79
CA ASP A 136 21.89 -9.18 -7.82
C ASP A 136 21.12 -8.95 -9.14
N ALA A 137 19.80 -9.13 -9.14
CA ALA A 137 18.97 -8.94 -10.33
C ALA A 137 18.66 -7.47 -10.66
N PHE A 138 18.69 -6.61 -9.63
CA PHE A 138 18.41 -5.18 -9.67
C PHE A 138 19.30 -4.45 -8.65
N GLU A 139 20.09 -3.49 -9.11
CA GLU A 139 21.05 -2.75 -8.26
C GLU A 139 20.36 -2.00 -7.10
N PRO A 140 19.19 -1.35 -7.27
CA PRO A 140 18.49 -0.65 -6.21
C PRO A 140 18.05 -1.53 -5.03
N VAL A 141 17.85 -2.83 -5.26
CA VAL A 141 17.59 -3.77 -4.15
C VAL A 141 18.87 -4.02 -3.37
N THR A 142 19.99 -4.22 -4.08
CA THR A 142 21.30 -4.49 -3.48
C THR A 142 21.86 -3.28 -2.71
N ASN A 143 21.69 -2.06 -3.23
CA ASN A 143 22.23 -0.85 -2.61
C ASN A 143 21.28 -0.19 -1.58
N GLY A 144 20.05 -0.71 -1.45
CA GLY A 144 19.06 -0.24 -0.47
C GLY A 144 18.10 0.85 -0.96
N GLU A 145 18.33 1.44 -2.14
CA GLU A 145 17.49 2.51 -2.71
C GLU A 145 16.04 2.08 -2.88
N PHE A 146 15.80 0.83 -3.28
CA PHE A 146 14.45 0.26 -3.41
C PHE A 146 13.64 0.36 -2.11
N PHE A 147 14.28 0.29 -0.95
CA PHE A 147 13.60 0.32 0.34
C PHE A 147 13.43 1.75 0.90
N ASN A 148 14.20 2.71 0.39
CA ASN A 148 14.26 4.08 0.91
C ASN A 148 13.31 5.05 0.19
N HIS A 149 12.70 4.63 -0.91
CA HIS A 149 11.87 5.48 -1.77
C HIS A 149 10.50 4.89 -2.04
N GLU A 150 9.48 5.74 -2.10
CA GLU A 150 8.15 5.35 -2.56
C GLU A 150 7.99 5.73 -4.05
N PRO A 151 7.28 4.90 -4.85
CA PRO A 151 7.03 5.21 -6.25
C PRO A 151 6.16 6.46 -6.41
N ASP A 152 6.46 7.28 -7.41
CA ASP A 152 5.61 8.42 -7.78
C ASP A 152 4.48 8.03 -8.75
N LEU A 153 3.62 9.01 -9.06
CA LEU A 153 2.51 8.82 -9.99
C LEU A 153 2.96 8.39 -11.39
N THR A 154 4.14 8.81 -11.85
CA THR A 154 4.66 8.46 -13.19
C THR A 154 5.04 6.98 -13.22
N ALA A 155 5.74 6.51 -12.19
CA ALA A 155 6.12 5.12 -12.07
C ALA A 155 4.89 4.20 -11.95
N PHE A 156 3.85 4.62 -11.23
CA PHE A 156 2.57 3.90 -11.21
C PHE A 156 1.90 3.81 -12.58
N LYS A 157 1.89 4.91 -13.35
CA LYS A 157 1.36 4.90 -14.72
C LYS A 157 2.18 4.02 -15.65
N ALA A 158 3.49 3.98 -15.48
CA ALA A 158 4.37 3.12 -16.26
C ALA A 158 4.15 1.64 -15.92
N ALA A 159 3.95 1.31 -14.64
CA ALA A 159 3.57 -0.03 -14.20
C ALA A 159 2.22 -0.47 -14.78
N ASP A 160 1.21 0.42 -14.77
CA ASP A 160 -0.09 0.17 -15.38
C ASP A 160 0.02 -0.11 -16.88
N ALA A 161 0.85 0.67 -17.59
CA ALA A 161 1.08 0.48 -19.02
C ALA A 161 1.85 -0.81 -19.33
N ALA A 162 2.74 -1.27 -18.44
CA ALA A 162 3.44 -2.55 -18.60
C ALA A 162 2.52 -3.76 -18.32
N LEU A 163 1.55 -3.61 -17.41
CA LEU A 163 0.58 -4.65 -17.02
C LEU A 163 -0.59 -4.79 -17.99
N ALA A 164 -0.79 -3.82 -18.89
CA ALA A 164 -1.83 -3.80 -19.91
C ALA A 164 -1.55 -4.79 -21.05
#